data_AF-A6HQT9-F1
#
_entry.id   AF-A6HQT9-F1
#
_cell.length_a   1.000
_cell.length_b   1.000
_cell.length_c   1.000
_cell.angle_alpha   90.00
_cell.angle_beta   90.00
_cell.angle_gamma   90.00
#
_symmetry.space_group_name_H-M   'P 1'
#
loop_
_entity.id
_entity.type
_entity.pdbx_description
1 polymer ?
#
loop_
_entity_poly.entity_id
_entity_poly.type
_entity_poly.pdbx_seq_one_letter_code
_entity_poly.pdbx_strand_id
1 'polypeptide(L)'
;MADPKYADLPGIARNEPDVYETSDLPEDDQAEFDAEELSSTSVEHIIVNPNAAYDKFKDKRVGTKGLDFSDRIGKTKRTGYESGDYEMLGEGLGVKETPQQKYQRLLHEVQELTTEVEKIKVTIHILASECRAMRFPELGSTNLYLMLLNSVLF
;
A
#
# COMPACT_ATOMS: atom_id res chain seq x y z
N MET A 1 -47.87 44.25 42.25
CA MET A 1 -48.20 44.03 43.67
C MET A 1 -47.17 43.06 44.22
N ALA A 2 -46.61 43.30 45.41
CA ALA A 2 -45.58 42.42 45.99
C ALA A 2 -46.22 41.11 46.47
N ASP A 3 -45.54 39.98 46.24
CA ASP A 3 -45.99 38.67 46.69
C ASP A 3 -46.06 38.64 48.24
N PRO A 4 -47.21 38.25 48.83
CA PRO A 4 -47.40 38.21 50.29
C PRO A 4 -46.36 37.38 51.02
N LYS A 5 -45.74 36.39 50.36
CA LYS A 5 -44.70 35.55 50.96
C LYS A 5 -43.42 36.33 51.36
N TYR A 6 -43.15 37.46 50.70
CA TYR A 6 -41.94 38.27 50.92
C TYR A 6 -42.26 39.70 51.42
N ALA A 7 -43.53 39.98 51.72
CA ALA A 7 -44.00 41.31 52.11
C ALA A 7 -43.48 41.77 53.49
N ASP A 8 -43.25 40.84 54.42
CA ASP A 8 -42.87 41.18 55.80
C ASP A 8 -41.38 41.01 56.09
N LEU A 9 -40.59 40.55 55.11
CA LEU A 9 -39.16 40.29 55.29
C LEU A 9 -38.32 41.57 55.05
N PRO A 10 -37.47 41.98 56.01
CA PRO A 10 -36.56 43.10 55.81
C PRO A 10 -35.42 42.70 54.86
N GLY A 11 -34.96 43.65 54.04
CA GLY A 11 -33.78 43.45 53.17
C GLY A 11 -34.05 42.75 51.83
N ILE A 12 -35.32 42.51 51.46
CA ILE A 12 -35.67 41.98 50.13
C ILE A 12 -35.86 43.12 49.12
N ALA A 13 -35.14 43.05 48.01
CA ALA A 13 -35.23 44.02 46.93
C ALA A 13 -36.55 43.82 46.15
N ARG A 14 -37.43 44.83 46.15
CA ARG A 14 -38.79 44.75 45.57
C ARG A 14 -38.92 45.38 44.19
N ASN A 15 -37.97 46.23 43.82
CA ASN A 15 -38.01 47.04 42.60
C ASN A 15 -36.86 46.71 41.65
N GLU A 16 -36.21 45.58 41.87
CA GLU A 16 -35.15 45.08 41.00
C GLU A 16 -35.75 44.06 40.05
N PRO A 17 -35.32 44.05 38.77
CA PRO A 17 -35.73 43.00 37.85
C PRO A 17 -35.19 41.65 38.34
N ASP A 18 -36.02 40.61 38.23
CA ASP A 18 -35.65 39.23 38.60
C ASP A 18 -34.66 38.62 37.60
N VAL A 19 -34.73 39.06 36.34
CA VAL A 19 -33.87 38.61 35.24
C VAL A 19 -33.16 39.80 34.62
N TYR A 20 -31.84 39.69 34.48
CA TYR A 20 -31.00 40.66 33.79
C TYR A 20 -30.48 40.01 32.51
N GLU A 21 -31.12 40.32 31.39
CA GLU A 21 -30.72 39.89 30.06
C GLU A 21 -30.38 41.11 29.20
N THR A 22 -29.54 40.89 28.18
CA THR A 22 -29.32 41.89 27.15
C THR A 22 -30.56 41.98 26.27
N SER A 23 -30.89 43.17 25.78
CA SER A 23 -31.96 43.30 24.79
C SER A 23 -31.62 42.48 23.54
N ASP A 24 -32.40 41.45 23.24
CA ASP A 24 -32.20 40.62 22.05
C ASP A 24 -32.34 41.46 20.78
N LEU A 25 -31.27 41.49 19.98
CA LEU A 25 -31.30 42.07 18.64
C LEU A 25 -31.97 41.06 17.68
N PRO A 26 -32.75 41.54 16.70
CA PRO A 26 -33.34 40.65 15.71
C PRO A 26 -32.25 39.91 14.93
N GLU A 27 -32.49 38.65 14.54
CA GLU A 27 -31.52 37.81 13.84
C GLU A 27 -30.98 38.46 12.55
N ASP A 28 -31.79 39.31 11.89
CA ASP A 28 -31.39 40.07 10.69
C ASP A 28 -30.26 41.07 10.95
N ASP A 29 -30.15 41.61 12.18
CA ASP A 29 -29.08 42.54 12.59
C ASP A 29 -27.80 41.80 13.04
N GLN A 30 -27.84 40.46 13.09
CA GLN A 30 -26.69 39.60 13.43
C GLN A 30 -25.94 39.09 12.19
N ALA A 31 -26.46 39.35 10.98
CA ALA A 31 -25.82 38.98 9.74
C ALA A 31 -24.62 39.89 9.45
N GLU A 32 -23.47 39.55 10.03
CA GLU A 32 -22.18 40.03 9.56
C GLU A 32 -21.89 39.32 8.24
N PHE A 33 -22.30 39.93 7.12
CA PHE A 33 -21.79 39.51 5.82
C PHE A 33 -20.30 39.81 5.84
N ASP A 34 -19.50 38.79 6.16
CA ASP A 34 -18.06 38.80 5.94
C ASP A 34 -17.86 39.25 4.49
N ALA A 35 -17.49 40.51 4.32
CA ALA A 35 -17.08 41.03 3.05
C ALA A 35 -15.75 40.36 2.75
N GLU A 36 -15.82 39.13 2.19
CA GLU A 36 -14.67 38.42 1.68
C GLU A 36 -13.84 39.42 0.88
N GLU A 37 -12.55 39.48 1.18
CA GLU A 37 -11.61 40.49 0.68
C GLU A 37 -11.35 40.29 -0.83
N LEU A 38 -12.38 40.51 -1.65
CA LEU A 38 -12.37 40.40 -3.11
C LEU A 38 -11.78 41.66 -3.78
N SER A 39 -11.10 42.48 -2.98
CA SER A 39 -10.62 43.81 -3.34
C SER A 39 -9.24 44.05 -2.70
N SER A 40 -8.31 43.11 -2.87
CA SER A 40 -6.92 43.33 -2.47
C SER A 40 -6.20 44.22 -3.50
N THR A 41 -5.41 45.17 -3.03
CA THR A 41 -4.66 46.11 -3.90
C THR A 41 -3.55 45.45 -4.74
N SER A 42 -3.14 44.23 -4.38
CA SER A 42 -2.06 43.47 -5.04
C SER A 42 -2.57 42.38 -5.98
N VAL A 43 -3.89 42.14 -6.05
CA VAL A 43 -4.48 41.03 -6.83
C VAL A 43 -5.47 41.58 -7.86
N GLU A 44 -5.28 41.18 -9.12
CA GLU A 44 -6.21 41.52 -10.19
C GLU A 44 -7.34 40.48 -10.27
N HIS A 45 -8.58 40.93 -10.09
CA HIS A 45 -9.76 40.08 -10.22
C HIS A 45 -10.25 40.08 -11.67
N ILE A 46 -9.88 39.03 -12.41
CA ILE A 46 -10.32 38.85 -13.81
C ILE A 46 -11.70 38.18 -13.83
N ILE A 47 -12.71 38.90 -14.31
CA ILE A 47 -14.05 38.34 -14.50
C ILE A 47 -14.00 37.27 -15.60
N VAL A 48 -14.25 36.02 -15.22
CA VAL A 48 -14.32 34.91 -16.17
C VAL A 48 -15.68 34.95 -16.85
N ASN A 49 -15.68 35.16 -18.17
CA ASN A 49 -16.87 34.99 -19.00
C ASN A 49 -16.80 33.61 -19.69
N PRO A 50 -17.60 32.61 -19.27
CA PRO A 50 -17.56 31.26 -19.82
C PRO A 50 -17.88 31.21 -21.31
N ASN A 51 -18.82 32.06 -21.77
CA ASN A 51 -19.24 32.10 -23.17
C ASN A 51 -18.11 32.64 -24.07
N ALA A 52 -17.47 33.73 -23.65
CA ALA A 52 -16.33 34.28 -24.37
C ALA A 52 -15.10 33.37 -24.32
N ALA A 53 -14.90 32.63 -23.22
CA ALA A 53 -13.83 31.64 -23.12
C ALA A 53 -14.07 30.47 -24.08
N TYR A 54 -15.30 29.95 -24.15
CA TYR A 54 -15.68 28.88 -25.07
C TYR A 54 -15.38 29.27 -26.53
N ASP A 55 -15.81 30.46 -26.97
CA ASP A 55 -15.56 30.92 -28.33
C ASP A 55 -14.07 31.06 -28.68
N LYS A 56 -13.20 31.35 -27.70
CA LYS A 56 -11.74 31.46 -27.90
C LYS A 56 -11.05 30.10 -28.10
N PHE A 57 -11.63 29.02 -27.57
CA PHE A 57 -11.01 27.70 -27.57
C PHE A 57 -11.76 26.66 -28.41
N LYS A 58 -13.00 26.94 -28.86
CA LYS A 58 -13.83 25.99 -29.63
C LYS A 58 -13.15 25.42 -30.87
N ASP A 59 -12.34 26.24 -31.55
CA ASP A 59 -11.66 25.85 -32.79
C ASP A 59 -10.25 25.29 -32.55
N LYS A 60 -9.74 25.36 -31.32
CA LYS A 60 -8.41 24.86 -30.94
C LYS A 60 -8.53 23.40 -30.54
N ARG A 61 -7.72 22.53 -31.16
CA ARG A 61 -7.65 21.10 -30.85
C ARG A 61 -6.31 20.76 -30.26
N VAL A 62 -6.30 19.91 -29.25
CA VAL A 62 -5.08 19.36 -28.66
C VAL A 62 -4.79 18.00 -29.30
N GLY A 63 -3.58 17.81 -29.81
CA GLY A 63 -3.14 16.52 -30.34
C GLY A 63 -2.84 15.58 -29.17
N THR A 64 -3.52 14.43 -29.13
CA THR A 64 -3.39 13.45 -28.03
C THR A 64 -2.34 12.37 -28.30
N LYS A 65 -1.54 12.51 -29.37
CA LYS A 65 -0.60 11.46 -29.77
C LYS A 65 0.63 11.46 -28.85
N GLY A 66 0.75 10.40 -28.04
CA GLY A 66 1.87 10.19 -27.13
C GLY A 66 1.71 10.84 -25.75
N LEU A 67 0.47 11.16 -25.35
CA LEU A 67 0.17 11.58 -23.97
C LEU A 67 0.11 10.35 -23.07
N ASP A 68 1.27 9.89 -22.63
CA ASP A 68 1.38 8.91 -21.56
C ASP A 68 2.11 9.55 -20.37
N PHE A 69 1.40 9.69 -19.26
CA PHE A 69 1.96 10.22 -18.01
C PHE A 69 2.56 9.13 -17.12
N SER A 70 2.47 7.86 -17.54
CA SER A 70 2.91 6.67 -16.82
C SER A 70 4.05 5.92 -17.53
N ASP A 71 4.26 6.14 -18.82
CA ASP A 71 5.28 5.42 -19.58
C ASP A 71 6.70 5.96 -19.38
N ARG A 72 7.59 5.02 -19.10
CA ARG A 72 9.04 5.21 -19.12
C ARG A 72 9.46 5.71 -20.51
N ILE A 73 10.06 6.90 -20.54
CA ILE A 73 10.63 7.50 -21.76
C ILE A 73 11.82 6.66 -22.24
N GLY A 74 11.56 5.67 -23.11
CA GLY A 74 12.57 4.86 -23.79
C GLY A 74 12.53 5.11 -25.29
N LYS A 75 13.36 6.02 -25.80
CA LYS A 75 13.52 6.21 -27.26
C LYS A 75 14.44 5.12 -27.81
N THR A 76 13.90 4.13 -28.52
CA THR A 76 14.71 3.26 -29.40
C THR A 76 14.12 3.30 -30.81
N LYS A 77 14.89 3.81 -31.77
CA LYS A 77 14.56 3.74 -33.20
C LYS A 77 14.50 2.26 -33.62
N ARG A 78 13.37 1.84 -34.18
CA ARG A 78 13.13 0.49 -34.69
C ARG A 78 13.60 0.39 -36.14
N THR A 79 14.66 -0.37 -36.38
CA THR A 79 15.13 -0.76 -37.72
C THR A 79 15.06 -2.28 -37.86
N GLY A 80 14.41 -2.75 -38.93
CA GLY A 80 14.72 -4.00 -39.65
C GLY A 80 14.12 -5.31 -39.13
N TYR A 81 13.51 -6.09 -40.03
CA TYR A 81 13.10 -7.50 -39.87
C TYR A 81 14.29 -8.40 -39.52
N GLU A 82 14.12 -9.43 -38.67
CA GLU A 82 14.97 -10.62 -38.72
C GLU A 82 14.38 -11.85 -37.98
N SER A 83 14.31 -12.96 -38.73
CA SER A 83 14.18 -14.40 -38.47
C SER A 83 13.52 -14.99 -37.20
N GLY A 84 12.56 -15.88 -37.46
CA GLY A 84 12.42 -17.23 -36.84
C GLY A 84 12.04 -17.33 -35.37
N ASP A 85 10.83 -17.83 -35.09
CA ASP A 85 10.20 -17.83 -33.74
C ASP A 85 10.86 -18.76 -32.69
N TYR A 86 11.90 -19.54 -33.03
CA TYR A 86 12.44 -20.60 -32.16
C TYR A 86 13.96 -20.85 -32.32
N GLU A 87 14.81 -19.82 -32.31
CA GLU A 87 16.27 -20.02 -32.16
C GLU A 87 16.72 -19.74 -30.73
N MET A 88 17.19 -20.71 -29.96
CA MET A 88 17.92 -20.42 -28.71
C MET A 88 19.38 -20.11 -29.03
N LEU A 89 19.87 -18.93 -28.62
CA LEU A 89 21.28 -18.56 -28.79
C LEU A 89 22.14 -19.46 -27.88
N GLY A 90 23.20 -20.04 -28.46
CA GLY A 90 24.18 -20.82 -27.71
C GLY A 90 24.92 -19.97 -26.68
N GLU A 91 25.21 -20.57 -25.53
CA GLU A 91 25.89 -19.91 -24.42
C GLU A 91 27.26 -19.35 -24.86
N GLY A 92 27.48 -18.05 -24.63
CA GLY A 92 28.74 -17.36 -24.95
C GLY A 92 28.77 -16.59 -26.29
N LEU A 93 27.70 -16.57 -27.08
CA LEU A 93 27.60 -15.68 -28.23
C LEU A 93 27.11 -14.30 -27.75
N GLY A 94 28.02 -13.33 -27.66
CA GLY A 94 27.80 -11.94 -27.19
C GLY A 94 26.85 -11.07 -28.03
N VAL A 95 25.83 -11.67 -28.65
CA VAL A 95 24.72 -11.01 -29.34
C VAL A 95 23.61 -10.76 -28.33
N LYS A 96 23.00 -9.57 -28.36
CA LYS A 96 21.89 -9.22 -27.45
C LYS A 96 20.69 -10.12 -27.76
N GLU A 97 20.33 -10.99 -26.81
CA GLU A 97 19.16 -11.87 -26.91
C GLU A 97 17.89 -11.09 -27.23
N THR A 98 17.06 -11.62 -28.13
CA THR A 98 15.70 -11.08 -28.31
C THR A 98 14.84 -11.41 -27.08
N PRO A 99 13.80 -10.62 -26.77
CA PRO A 99 12.93 -10.88 -25.62
C PRO A 99 12.31 -12.29 -25.60
N GLN A 100 12.00 -12.85 -26.78
CA GLN A 100 11.44 -14.19 -26.93
C GLN A 100 12.47 -15.28 -26.59
N GLN A 101 13.71 -15.14 -27.07
CA GLN A 101 14.80 -16.06 -26.77
C GLN A 101 15.16 -16.01 -25.29
N LYS A 102 15.19 -14.80 -24.71
CA LYS A 102 15.39 -14.60 -23.28
C LYS A 102 14.29 -15.27 -22.46
N TYR A 103 13.03 -15.21 -22.90
CA TYR A 103 11.93 -15.91 -22.26
C TYR A 103 12.13 -17.43 -22.30
N GLN A 104 12.51 -18.00 -23.45
CA GLN A 104 12.78 -19.44 -23.58
C GLN A 104 13.95 -19.89 -22.70
N ARG A 105 15.06 -19.14 -22.67
CA ARG A 105 16.19 -19.41 -21.77
C ARG A 105 15.78 -19.33 -20.30
N LEU A 106 15.11 -18.25 -19.90
CA LEU A 106 14.65 -18.09 -18.51
C LEU A 106 13.66 -19.18 -18.09
N LEU A 107 12.78 -19.63 -18.99
CA LEU A 107 11.90 -20.77 -18.71
C LEU A 107 12.71 -22.03 -18.42
N HIS A 108 13.73 -22.31 -19.24
CA HIS A 108 14.60 -23.47 -19.04
C HIS A 108 15.40 -23.35 -17.74
N GLU A 109 16.00 -22.19 -17.46
CA GLU A 109 16.76 -21.93 -16.23
C GLU A 109 15.88 -22.06 -14.98
N VAL A 110 14.64 -21.56 -15.02
CA VAL A 110 13.70 -21.70 -13.90
C VAL A 110 13.31 -23.16 -13.70
N GLN A 111 13.08 -23.92 -14.77
CA GLN A 111 12.80 -25.35 -14.68
C GLN A 111 14.00 -26.13 -14.12
N GLU A 112 15.20 -25.88 -14.63
CA GLU A 112 16.44 -26.50 -14.17
C GLU A 112 16.67 -26.23 -12.68
N LEU A 113 16.58 -24.96 -12.26
CA LEU A 113 16.70 -24.57 -10.86
C LEU A 113 15.64 -25.26 -9.99
N THR A 114 14.40 -25.37 -10.47
CA THR A 114 13.33 -26.07 -9.75
C THR A 114 13.68 -27.55 -9.56
N THR A 115 14.22 -28.21 -10.59
CA THR A 115 14.65 -29.62 -10.49
C THR A 115 15.86 -29.80 -9.57
N GLU A 116 16.81 -28.88 -9.58
CA GLU A 116 17.99 -28.92 -8.72
C GLU A 116 17.61 -28.75 -7.25
N VAL A 117 16.72 -27.79 -6.93
CA VAL A 117 16.21 -27.59 -5.57
C VAL A 117 15.47 -28.83 -5.06
N GLU A 118 14.62 -29.45 -5.87
CA GLU A 118 13.92 -30.67 -5.45
C GLU A 118 14.91 -31.84 -5.27
N LYS A 119 15.92 -31.97 -6.14
CA LYS A 119 16.99 -32.97 -5.98
C LYS A 119 17.77 -32.77 -4.69
N ILE A 120 18.19 -31.54 -4.38
CA ILE A 120 18.89 -31.19 -3.14
C ILE A 120 18.02 -31.53 -1.93
N LYS A 121 16.74 -31.16 -1.96
CA LYS A 121 15.78 -31.47 -0.89
C LYS A 121 15.63 -32.97 -0.67
N VAL A 122 15.53 -33.76 -1.74
CA VAL A 122 15.49 -35.23 -1.66
C VAL A 122 16.79 -35.79 -1.09
N THR A 123 17.95 -35.32 -1.57
CA THR A 123 19.26 -35.75 -1.04
C THR A 123 19.40 -35.43 0.45
N ILE A 124 19.01 -34.23 0.88
CA ILE A 124 19.00 -33.85 2.30
C ILE A 124 18.05 -34.75 3.10
N HIS A 125 16.86 -35.05 2.57
CA HIS A 125 15.91 -35.94 3.25
C HIS A 125 16.44 -37.37 3.39
N ILE A 126 17.10 -37.91 2.35
CA ILE A 126 17.73 -39.23 2.39
C ILE A 126 18.88 -39.24 3.39
N LEU A 127 19.81 -38.28 3.32
CA LEU A 127 20.92 -38.17 4.26
C LEU A 127 20.43 -37.99 5.71
N ALA A 128 19.37 -37.23 5.94
CA ALA A 128 18.76 -37.09 7.26
C ALA A 128 18.15 -38.41 7.75
N SER A 129 17.57 -39.21 6.84
CA SER A 129 17.01 -40.53 7.15
C SER A 129 18.11 -41.55 7.42
N GLU A 130 19.20 -41.54 6.65
CA GLU A 130 20.39 -42.38 6.84
C GLU A 130 21.15 -42.01 8.11
N CYS A 131 21.35 -40.72 8.40
CA CYS A 131 21.91 -40.26 9.68
C CYS A 131 21.03 -40.65 10.87
N ARG A 132 19.70 -40.69 10.70
CA ARG A 132 18.78 -41.17 11.73
C ARG A 132 18.86 -42.69 11.94
N ALA A 133 19.06 -43.46 10.87
CA ALA A 133 19.30 -44.90 10.93
C ALA A 133 20.68 -45.23 11.56
N MET A 134 21.71 -44.45 11.23
CA MET A 134 23.07 -44.57 11.78
C MET A 134 23.20 -44.10 13.23
N ARG A 135 22.19 -43.41 13.80
CA ARG A 135 22.18 -42.99 15.20
C ARG A 135 21.64 -44.07 16.17
N PHE A 136 21.19 -45.20 15.64
CA PHE A 136 20.82 -46.38 16.45
C PHE A 136 21.24 -47.71 15.81
N PRO A 137 22.54 -48.03 15.76
CA PRO A 137 23.01 -49.40 15.85
C PRO A 137 23.40 -49.68 17.32
N GLU A 138 22.81 -50.72 17.91
CA GLU A 138 23.38 -51.48 19.03
C GLU A 138 23.51 -50.78 20.41
N LEU A 139 22.43 -50.73 21.20
CA LEU A 139 22.53 -51.03 22.64
C LEU A 139 22.09 -52.49 22.87
N GLY A 140 22.85 -53.41 22.29
CA GLY A 140 22.91 -54.78 22.77
C GLY A 140 23.63 -54.82 24.12
N SER A 141 22.95 -54.46 25.20
CA SER A 141 23.43 -54.74 26.56
C SER A 141 22.30 -54.76 27.60
N THR A 142 21.26 -55.55 27.36
CA THR A 142 20.33 -56.02 28.41
C THR A 142 20.33 -57.54 28.55
N ASN A 143 21.46 -58.19 28.23
CA ASN A 143 21.68 -59.62 28.52
C ASN A 143 22.83 -59.90 29.50
N LEU A 144 23.35 -58.86 30.17
CA LEU A 144 24.24 -59.01 31.33
C LEU A 144 23.48 -58.96 32.67
N TYR A 145 22.27 -58.37 32.70
CA TYR A 145 21.44 -58.35 33.91
C TYR A 145 20.79 -59.72 34.19
N LEU A 146 20.51 -60.53 33.15
CA LEU A 146 19.97 -61.89 33.29
C LEU A 146 21.04 -62.95 33.63
N MET A 147 22.31 -62.71 33.30
CA MET A 147 23.42 -63.62 33.64
C MET A 147 23.95 -63.39 35.06
N LEU A 148 23.94 -62.15 35.57
CA LEU A 148 24.33 -61.87 36.96
C LEU A 148 23.26 -62.28 37.99
N LEU A 149 21.97 -62.27 37.62
CA LEU A 149 20.89 -62.72 38.51
C LEU A 149 20.78 -64.26 38.64
N ASN A 150 21.28 -65.03 37.68
CA ASN A 150 21.28 -66.51 37.75
C ASN A 150 22.52 -67.12 38.42
N SER A 151 23.50 -66.31 38.85
CA SER A 151 24.68 -66.78 39.57
C SER A 151 24.62 -66.52 41.09
N VAL A 152 23.51 -65.95 41.58
CA VAL A 152 23.24 -65.71 43.02
C VAL A 152 22.11 -66.63 43.54
N LEU A 153 21.65 -67.57 42.72
CA LEU A 153 20.66 -68.58 43.11
C LEU A 153 21.13 -69.99 42.71
N PHE A 154 22.31 -70.39 43.24
CA PHE A 154 22.62 -71.76 43.67
C PHE A 154 23.83 -71.75 44.60
#